data_AF-W2JT83-F1
#
_entry.id   AF-W2JT83-F1
#
_cell.length_a   1.000
_cell.length_b   1.000
_cell.length_c   1.000
_cell.angle_alpha   90.00
_cell.angle_beta   90.00
_cell.angle_gamma   90.00
#
_symmetry.space_group_name_H-M   'P 1'
#
loop_
_entity.id
_entity.type
_entity.pdbx_description
1 polymer ?
#
loop_
_entity_poly.entity_id
_entity_poly.type
_entity_poly.pdbx_seq_one_letter_code
_entity_poly.pdbx_strand_id
1 'polypeptide(L)'
;MHREKEKLRRRKQRQRIKDELDKLRRVHGELDDQLKKLKLAKEAKRNPSQHWSIWKELALTQRKKRQRSETEKRRLTTTAKTQEIYIDNLRGLLRQHRYAATLENTVPRSVINTAEHRLEAADMSMLPSLLLKIGPCLAKIDDLLTGCGLPTMPLGVTNSMHWCDESGELKYHQNLQKFALPFDLETSQQSCWEAFQFKQHQCDRGDYNGIGDSKNTVALKYRVIRTLASGSTVSVVERRVARRFIEQDRVVGIWKTYTEGEGIFRGMHSNQTGWSWLRQLPDGSGTVGEVCIRQCPVLFNTSPSATDEFYRFLQALLDEEKYEMLGAISNSVPKSYGTV
;
A
#
# COMPACT_ATOMS: atom_id res chain seq x y z
N MET A 1 10.54 2.10 45.76
CA MET A 1 10.11 3.47 46.14
C MET A 1 11.07 4.59 45.70
N HIS A 2 12.38 4.53 45.98
CA HIS A 2 13.36 5.59 45.59
C HIS A 2 13.47 5.83 44.06
N ARG A 3 13.53 4.75 43.28
CA ARG A 3 13.67 4.78 41.80
C ARG A 3 12.46 5.41 41.08
N GLU A 4 11.25 5.27 41.64
CA GLU A 4 10.03 5.87 41.09
C GLU A 4 9.92 7.36 41.41
N LYS A 5 10.29 7.76 42.64
CA LYS A 5 10.41 9.17 43.03
C LYS A 5 11.42 9.90 42.14
N GLU A 6 12.54 9.26 41.80
CA GLU A 6 13.55 9.82 40.91
C GLU A 6 13.06 9.96 39.46
N LYS A 7 12.36 8.94 38.92
CA LYS A 7 11.69 9.02 37.60
C LYS A 7 10.67 10.18 37.55
N LEU A 8 9.89 10.36 38.62
CA LEU A 8 8.92 11.44 38.72
C LEU A 8 9.60 12.82 38.75
N ARG A 9 10.70 12.97 39.49
CA ARG A 9 11.50 14.21 39.50
C ARG A 9 12.06 14.54 38.12
N ARG A 10 12.65 13.57 37.42
CA ARG A 10 13.18 13.76 36.05
C ARG A 10 12.07 14.10 35.04
N ARG A 11 10.86 13.55 35.19
CA ARG A 11 9.70 13.92 34.37
C ARG A 11 9.24 15.36 34.63
N LYS A 12 9.08 15.75 35.90
CA LYS A 12 8.72 17.13 36.27
C LYS A 12 9.73 18.15 35.77
N GLN A 13 11.02 17.83 35.84
CA GLN A 13 12.08 18.72 35.35
C GLN A 13 12.05 18.87 33.82
N ARG A 14 11.88 17.78 33.08
CA ARG A 14 11.72 17.83 31.61
C ARG A 14 10.49 18.63 31.19
N GLN A 15 9.39 18.51 31.92
CA GLN A 15 8.18 19.28 31.64
C GLN A 15 8.42 20.78 31.86
N ARG A 16 9.06 21.17 32.97
CA ARG A 16 9.38 22.58 33.25
C ARG A 16 10.25 23.20 32.15
N ILE A 17 11.30 22.50 31.72
CA ILE A 17 12.19 22.97 30.65
C ILE A 17 11.41 23.13 29.33
N LYS A 18 10.50 22.19 29.02
CA LYS A 18 9.64 22.28 27.85
C LYS A 18 8.70 23.50 27.91
N ASP A 19 8.03 23.69 29.04
CA ASP A 19 7.10 24.81 29.24
C ASP A 19 7.82 26.17 29.14
N GLU A 20 9.05 26.24 29.66
CA GLU A 20 9.90 27.42 29.57
C GLU A 20 10.36 27.70 28.13
N LEU A 21 10.81 26.68 27.39
CA LEU A 21 11.14 26.80 25.97
C LEU A 21 9.94 27.27 25.14
N ASP A 22 8.75 26.71 25.40
CA ASP A 22 7.53 27.11 24.69
C ASP A 22 7.12 28.55 25.05
N LYS A 23 7.30 28.97 26.31
CA LYS A 23 7.10 30.37 26.73
C LYS A 23 8.09 31.30 26.02
N LEU A 24 9.38 30.97 26.00
CA LEU A 24 10.42 31.76 25.34
C LEU A 24 10.18 31.86 23.83
N ARG A 25 9.75 30.78 23.18
CA ARG A 25 9.39 30.80 21.74
C ARG A 25 8.21 31.72 21.45
N ARG A 26 7.17 31.71 22.31
CA ARG A 26 6.03 32.64 22.19
C ARG A 26 6.48 34.09 22.34
N VAL A 27 7.21 34.39 23.41
CA VAL A 27 7.72 35.74 23.70
C VAL A 27 8.65 36.23 22.59
N HIS A 28 9.55 35.38 22.10
CA HIS A 28 10.40 35.70 20.95
C HIS A 28 9.54 36.03 19.72
N GLY A 29 8.54 35.22 19.40
CA GLY A 29 7.63 35.50 18.28
C GLY A 29 6.91 36.84 18.39
N GLU A 30 6.40 37.17 19.58
CA GLU A 30 5.72 38.44 19.85
C GLU A 30 6.67 39.64 19.71
N LEU A 31 7.87 39.57 20.29
CA LEU A 31 8.89 40.61 20.18
C LEU A 31 9.33 40.81 18.73
N ASP A 32 9.48 39.73 17.98
CA ASP A 32 9.91 39.77 16.58
C ASP A 32 8.83 40.41 15.68
N ASP A 33 7.55 40.18 15.99
CA ASP A 33 6.42 40.83 15.32
C ASP A 33 6.27 42.31 15.74
N GLN A 34 6.48 42.65 17.01
CA GLN A 34 6.52 44.04 17.47
C GLN A 34 7.67 44.82 16.80
N LEU A 35 8.86 44.22 16.71
CA LEU A 35 10.03 44.84 16.09
C LEU A 35 9.83 45.06 14.59
N LYS A 36 9.17 44.12 13.90
CA LYS A 36 8.74 44.30 12.50
C LYS A 36 7.75 45.46 12.38
N LYS A 37 6.71 45.52 13.22
CA LYS A 37 5.74 46.63 13.20
C LYS A 37 6.39 47.99 13.43
N LEU A 38 7.33 48.09 14.37
CA LEU A 38 8.05 49.34 14.66
C LEU A 38 8.96 49.77 13.50
N LYS A 39 9.69 48.84 12.87
CA LYS A 39 10.48 49.13 11.66
C LYS A 39 9.61 49.64 10.52
N LEU A 40 8.47 48.97 10.27
CA LEU A 40 7.52 49.35 9.24
C LEU A 40 6.90 50.74 9.50
N ALA A 41 6.52 51.03 10.75
CA ALA A 41 6.00 52.35 11.12
C ALA A 41 7.03 53.48 10.96
N LYS A 42 8.31 53.18 11.20
CA LYS A 42 9.43 54.12 10.99
C LYS A 42 9.69 54.38 9.50
N GLU A 43 9.62 53.36 8.65
CA GLU A 43 9.81 53.48 7.21
C GLU A 43 8.62 54.13 6.50
N ALA A 44 7.38 53.83 6.91
CA ALA A 44 6.17 54.45 6.38
C ALA A 44 6.10 55.97 6.63
N LYS A 45 6.63 56.44 7.77
CA LYS A 45 6.78 57.89 8.05
C LYS A 45 7.83 58.58 7.17
N ARG A 46 8.75 57.82 6.56
CA ARG A 46 9.92 58.36 5.83
C ARG A 46 9.67 58.49 4.33
N ASN A 47 8.77 57.69 3.74
CA ASN A 47 8.36 57.77 2.33
C ASN A 47 6.92 57.27 2.10
N PRO A 48 5.91 58.17 2.02
CA PRO A 48 4.49 57.81 1.86
C PRO A 48 4.17 57.05 0.56
N SER A 49 4.93 57.28 -0.52
CA SER A 49 4.72 56.66 -1.83
C SER A 49 5.15 55.19 -1.93
N GLN A 50 5.94 54.69 -0.98
CA GLN A 50 6.43 53.29 -0.93
C GLN A 50 5.58 52.38 -0.03
N HIS A 51 4.55 52.92 0.64
CA HIS A 51 3.69 52.21 1.59
C HIS A 51 3.02 50.96 0.98
N TRP A 52 2.55 51.04 -0.27
CA TRP A 52 1.91 49.91 -0.97
C TRP A 52 2.88 48.74 -1.23
N SER A 53 4.13 49.03 -1.60
CA SER A 53 5.16 48.01 -1.84
C SER A 53 5.52 47.26 -0.55
N ILE A 54 5.58 47.98 0.58
CA ILE A 54 5.87 47.40 1.90
C ILE A 54 4.75 46.44 2.36
N TRP A 55 3.48 46.83 2.22
CA TRP A 55 2.35 45.94 2.57
C TRP A 55 2.26 44.71 1.66
N LYS A 56 2.59 44.87 0.37
CA LYS A 56 2.67 43.76 -0.58
C LYS A 56 3.75 42.76 -0.17
N GLU A 57 4.95 43.22 0.18
CA GLU A 57 6.03 42.35 0.67
C GLU A 57 5.68 41.66 2.00
N LEU A 58 5.00 42.37 2.91
CA LEU A 58 4.56 41.79 4.18
C LEU A 58 3.50 40.71 3.96
N ALA A 59 2.52 40.95 3.08
CA ALA A 59 1.50 39.97 2.72
C ALA A 59 2.11 38.71 2.07
N LEU A 60 3.11 38.90 1.19
CA LEU A 60 3.85 37.79 0.58
C LEU A 60 4.64 36.99 1.63
N THR A 61 5.28 37.67 2.57
CA THR A 61 6.02 37.02 3.66
C THR A 61 5.09 36.23 4.58
N GLN A 62 3.92 36.79 4.92
CA GLN A 62 2.93 36.12 5.75
C GLN A 62 2.32 34.91 5.04
N ARG A 63 2.06 35.01 3.73
CA ARG A 63 1.63 33.86 2.90
C ARG A 63 2.68 32.74 2.92
N LYS A 64 3.97 33.06 2.76
CA LYS A 64 5.07 32.07 2.83
C LYS A 64 5.14 31.40 4.21
N LYS A 65 5.01 32.18 5.30
CA LYS A 65 4.98 31.64 6.67
C LYS A 65 3.80 30.69 6.87
N ARG A 66 2.61 31.07 6.41
CA ARG A 66 1.40 30.23 6.47
C ARG A 66 1.57 28.94 5.66
N GLN A 67 2.13 29.01 4.46
CA GLN A 67 2.39 27.81 3.65
C GLN A 67 3.35 26.85 4.35
N ARG A 68 4.41 27.36 4.99
CA ARG A 68 5.34 26.52 5.77
C ARG A 68 4.66 25.85 6.95
N SER A 69 3.83 26.57 7.70
CA SER A 69 3.11 26.00 8.84
C SER A 69 2.05 25.00 8.42
N GLU A 70 1.36 25.21 7.30
CA GLU A 70 0.40 24.26 6.74
C GLU A 70 1.09 22.98 6.25
N THR A 71 2.23 23.08 5.57
CA THR A 71 3.02 21.91 5.16
C THR A 71 3.49 21.11 6.37
N GLU A 72 4.01 21.76 7.40
CA GLU A 72 4.44 21.09 8.62
C GLU A 72 3.25 20.45 9.36
N LYS A 73 2.10 21.14 9.43
CA LYS A 73 0.87 20.57 9.99
C LYS A 73 0.44 19.31 9.25
N ARG A 74 0.49 19.30 7.91
CA ARG A 74 0.20 18.11 7.10
C ARG A 74 1.16 16.98 7.44
N ARG A 75 2.47 17.25 7.48
CA ARG A 75 3.50 16.27 7.83
C ARG A 75 3.30 15.66 9.22
N LEU A 76 3.03 16.49 10.22
CA LEU A 76 2.77 16.05 11.60
C LEU A 76 1.46 15.24 11.69
N THR A 77 0.42 15.64 10.97
CA THR A 77 -0.85 14.90 10.92
C THR A 77 -0.66 13.52 10.30
N THR A 78 0.08 13.41 9.20
CA THR A 78 0.43 12.12 8.59
C THR A 78 1.21 11.24 9.57
N THR A 79 2.20 11.81 10.25
CA THR A 79 3.01 11.08 11.24
C THR A 79 2.16 10.58 12.41
N ALA A 80 1.25 11.42 12.92
CA ALA A 80 0.34 11.06 14.01
C ALA A 80 -0.59 9.90 13.60
N LYS A 81 -1.15 9.95 12.37
CA LYS A 81 -1.96 8.85 11.82
C LYS A 81 -1.15 7.55 11.68
N THR A 82 0.09 7.62 11.18
CA THR A 82 0.97 6.44 11.12
C THR A 82 1.22 5.85 12.50
N GLN A 83 1.44 6.69 13.51
CA GLN A 83 1.62 6.25 14.89
C GLN A 83 0.33 5.68 15.50
N GLU A 84 -0.83 6.24 15.18
CA GLU A 84 -2.14 5.72 15.59
C GLU A 84 -2.37 4.30 15.04
N ILE A 85 -2.11 4.09 13.75
CA ILE A 85 -2.16 2.76 13.11
C ILE A 85 -1.21 1.79 13.83
N TYR A 86 0.02 2.20 14.10
CA TYR A 86 1.00 1.37 14.80
C TYR A 86 0.54 1.00 16.24
N ILE A 87 -0.03 1.96 16.97
CA ILE A 87 -0.56 1.74 18.32
C ILE A 87 -1.75 0.77 18.28
N ASP A 88 -2.65 0.90 17.31
CA ASP A 88 -3.79 0.00 17.17
C ASP A 88 -3.36 -1.41 16.75
N ASN A 89 -2.33 -1.54 15.91
CA ASN A 89 -1.71 -2.83 15.61
C ASN A 89 -1.14 -3.48 16.88
N LEU A 90 -0.39 -2.72 17.70
CA LEU A 90 0.11 -3.22 19.00
C LEU A 90 -1.01 -3.60 19.96
N ARG A 91 -2.10 -2.82 20.01
CA ARG A 91 -3.29 -3.15 20.81
C ARG A 91 -3.98 -4.40 20.28
N GLY A 92 -4.01 -4.62 18.97
CA GLY A 92 -4.49 -5.83 18.32
C GLY A 92 -3.67 -7.04 18.75
N LEU A 93 -2.34 -6.96 18.65
CA LEU A 93 -1.42 -8.01 19.10
C LEU A 93 -1.58 -8.31 20.60
N LEU A 94 -1.68 -7.28 21.45
CA LEU A 94 -1.89 -7.45 22.89
C LEU A 94 -3.27 -8.05 23.20
N ARG A 95 -4.30 -7.71 22.43
CA ARG A 95 -5.62 -8.34 22.53
C ARG A 95 -5.52 -9.81 22.13
N GLN A 96 -4.89 -10.15 21.02
CA GLN A 96 -4.65 -11.55 20.61
C GLN A 96 -3.86 -12.32 21.68
N HIS A 97 -2.85 -11.70 22.29
CA HIS A 97 -2.08 -12.31 23.38
C HIS A 97 -2.91 -12.51 24.67
N ARG A 98 -3.82 -11.57 24.97
CA ARG A 98 -4.77 -11.71 26.09
C ARG A 98 -5.87 -12.71 25.79
N TYR A 99 -6.38 -12.76 24.56
CA TYR A 99 -7.34 -13.78 24.14
C TYR A 99 -6.69 -15.16 24.17
N ALA A 100 -5.46 -15.33 23.71
CA ALA A 100 -4.69 -16.57 23.88
C ALA A 100 -4.54 -16.96 25.36
N ALA A 101 -4.19 -16.01 26.24
CA ALA A 101 -4.06 -16.26 27.68
C ALA A 101 -5.40 -16.47 28.42
N THR A 102 -6.54 -16.04 27.86
CA THR A 102 -7.87 -16.20 28.47
C THR A 102 -8.62 -17.42 27.90
N LEU A 103 -8.35 -17.81 26.64
CA LEU A 103 -8.89 -19.02 26.00
C LEU A 103 -8.15 -20.30 26.45
N GLU A 104 -6.90 -20.19 26.91
CA GLU A 104 -6.15 -21.33 27.48
C GLU A 104 -6.84 -21.96 28.70
N ASN A 105 -7.82 -21.29 29.31
CA ASN A 105 -8.58 -21.81 30.45
C ASN A 105 -9.99 -22.32 30.14
N THR A 106 -10.48 -22.26 28.89
CA THR A 106 -11.88 -22.70 28.59
C THR A 106 -12.11 -23.43 27.27
N VAL A 107 -11.12 -23.58 26.38
CA VAL A 107 -11.28 -24.36 25.14
C VAL A 107 -10.22 -25.47 25.08
N PRO A 108 -10.60 -26.76 24.92
CA PRO A 108 -9.62 -27.84 24.78
C PRO A 108 -8.67 -27.56 23.60
N ARG A 109 -7.36 -27.70 23.84
CA ARG A 109 -6.28 -27.50 22.86
C ARG A 109 -6.50 -28.29 21.56
N SER A 110 -7.26 -29.39 21.62
CA SER A 110 -7.65 -30.19 20.45
C SER A 110 -8.52 -29.43 19.44
N VAL A 111 -9.41 -28.53 19.90
CA VAL A 111 -10.36 -27.83 19.01
C VAL A 111 -9.67 -26.71 18.21
N ILE A 112 -8.75 -25.98 18.85
CA ILE A 112 -7.94 -24.93 18.21
C ILE A 112 -7.03 -25.54 17.15
N ASN A 113 -6.30 -26.60 17.50
CA ASN A 113 -5.46 -27.34 16.55
C ASN A 113 -6.30 -27.89 15.38
N THR A 114 -7.52 -28.39 15.62
CA THR A 114 -8.37 -28.85 14.52
C THR A 114 -8.87 -27.73 13.62
N ALA A 115 -9.14 -26.53 14.13
CA ALA A 115 -9.59 -25.39 13.32
C ALA A 115 -8.45 -24.82 12.48
N GLU A 116 -7.26 -24.67 13.06
CA GLU A 116 -6.04 -24.25 12.38
C GLU A 116 -5.64 -25.27 11.31
N HIS A 117 -5.61 -26.57 11.65
CA HIS A 117 -5.34 -27.62 10.66
C HIS A 117 -6.42 -27.72 9.57
N ARG A 118 -7.69 -27.41 9.87
CA ARG A 118 -8.75 -27.34 8.84
C ARG A 118 -8.56 -26.15 7.90
N LEU A 119 -8.14 -25.00 8.42
CA LEU A 119 -7.83 -23.81 7.63
C LEU A 119 -6.60 -24.04 6.74
N GLU A 120 -5.54 -24.62 7.30
CA GLU A 120 -4.35 -25.04 6.53
C GLU A 120 -4.72 -26.09 5.47
N ALA A 121 -5.56 -27.08 5.80
CA ALA A 121 -6.02 -28.08 4.84
C ALA A 121 -6.86 -27.45 3.71
N ALA A 122 -7.71 -26.47 4.02
CA ALA A 122 -8.48 -25.73 3.02
C ALA A 122 -7.54 -24.92 2.11
N ASP A 123 -6.55 -24.24 2.66
CA ASP A 123 -5.54 -23.48 1.90
C ASP A 123 -4.70 -24.41 1.00
N MET A 124 -4.30 -25.58 1.53
CA MET A 124 -3.61 -26.63 0.79
C MET A 124 -4.45 -27.28 -0.30
N SER A 125 -5.78 -27.14 -0.28
CA SER A 125 -6.64 -27.53 -1.40
C SER A 125 -6.82 -26.40 -2.42
N MET A 126 -6.94 -25.16 -1.94
CA MET A 126 -7.23 -23.99 -2.79
C MET A 126 -6.01 -23.54 -3.59
N LEU A 127 -4.83 -23.44 -2.98
CA LEU A 127 -3.62 -22.95 -3.66
C LEU A 127 -3.21 -23.83 -4.84
N PRO A 128 -3.18 -25.18 -4.73
CA PRO A 128 -2.96 -26.03 -5.91
C PRO A 128 -4.03 -25.86 -6.99
N SER A 129 -5.30 -25.63 -6.61
CA SER A 129 -6.36 -25.35 -7.59
C SER A 129 -6.12 -24.03 -8.35
N LEU A 130 -5.57 -23.01 -7.69
CA LEU A 130 -5.17 -21.76 -8.33
C LEU A 130 -3.98 -21.98 -9.27
N LEU A 131 -3.00 -22.79 -8.85
CA LEU A 131 -1.85 -23.15 -9.69
C LEU A 131 -2.30 -23.87 -10.97
N LEU A 132 -3.23 -24.84 -10.87
CA LEU A 132 -3.76 -25.56 -12.02
C LEU A 132 -4.43 -24.63 -13.05
N LYS A 133 -5.05 -23.54 -12.58
CA LYS A 133 -5.70 -22.53 -13.45
C LYS A 133 -4.69 -21.63 -14.18
N ILE A 134 -3.40 -21.67 -13.84
CA ILE A 134 -2.37 -20.86 -14.52
C ILE A 134 -2.07 -21.39 -15.93
N GLY A 135 -1.98 -22.72 -16.12
CA GLY A 135 -1.63 -23.32 -17.41
C GLY A 135 -2.53 -22.85 -18.58
N PRO A 136 -3.87 -22.91 -18.45
CA PRO A 136 -4.79 -22.39 -19.47
C PRO A 136 -4.67 -20.89 -19.73
N CYS A 137 -4.18 -20.11 -18.76
CA CYS A 137 -3.97 -18.67 -18.91
C CYS A 137 -2.72 -18.36 -19.72
N LEU A 138 -1.69 -19.21 -19.65
CA LEU A 138 -0.47 -19.06 -20.44
C LEU A 138 -0.75 -19.21 -21.92
N ALA A 139 -1.55 -20.22 -22.29
CA ALA A 139 -1.91 -20.48 -23.69
C ALA A 139 -2.70 -19.34 -24.38
N LYS A 140 -3.25 -18.39 -23.61
CA LYS A 140 -4.10 -17.30 -24.13
C LYS A 140 -3.49 -15.91 -23.94
N ILE A 141 -2.25 -15.82 -23.43
CA ILE A 141 -1.68 -14.53 -23.04
C ILE A 141 -1.47 -13.61 -24.25
N ASP A 142 -0.97 -14.15 -25.35
CA ASP A 142 -0.69 -13.39 -26.58
C ASP A 142 -1.96 -12.73 -27.15
N ASP A 143 -3.03 -13.51 -27.28
CA ASP A 143 -4.34 -13.05 -27.72
C ASP A 143 -4.93 -12.01 -26.76
N LEU A 144 -4.77 -12.23 -25.44
CA LEU A 144 -5.31 -11.35 -24.42
C LEU A 144 -4.62 -9.98 -24.41
N LEU A 145 -3.29 -9.95 -24.49
CA LEU A 145 -2.52 -8.71 -24.46
C LEU A 145 -2.73 -7.91 -25.75
N THR A 146 -2.79 -8.59 -26.90
CA THR A 146 -3.12 -7.97 -28.18
C THR A 146 -4.54 -7.40 -28.17
N GLY A 147 -5.51 -8.22 -27.74
CA GLY A 147 -6.93 -7.84 -27.72
C GLY A 147 -7.28 -6.70 -26.77
N CYS A 148 -6.48 -6.46 -25.72
CA CYS A 148 -6.67 -5.32 -24.82
C CYS A 148 -5.90 -4.06 -25.23
N GLY A 149 -5.19 -4.08 -26.36
CA GLY A 149 -4.47 -2.92 -26.88
C GLY A 149 -3.23 -2.52 -26.07
N LEU A 150 -2.75 -3.40 -25.19
CA LEU A 150 -1.61 -3.13 -24.31
C LEU A 150 -0.31 -2.83 -25.09
N PRO A 151 0.01 -3.55 -26.19
CA PRO A 151 1.20 -3.24 -27.00
C PRO A 151 1.22 -1.82 -27.56
N THR A 152 0.05 -1.25 -27.88
CA THR A 152 -0.09 0.11 -28.42
C THR A 152 -0.24 1.18 -27.34
N MET A 153 -0.45 0.78 -26.08
CA MET A 153 -0.62 1.71 -24.96
C MET A 153 0.69 2.48 -24.71
N PRO A 154 0.64 3.80 -24.40
CA PRO A 154 1.80 4.53 -23.89
C PRO A 154 2.22 4.01 -22.50
N LEU A 155 3.40 4.41 -22.04
CA LEU A 155 3.84 4.16 -20.67
C LEU A 155 2.84 4.78 -19.68
N GLY A 156 2.45 4.02 -18.67
CA GLY A 156 1.48 4.44 -17.67
C GLY A 156 0.51 3.35 -17.27
N VAL A 157 -0.66 3.76 -16.80
CA VAL A 157 -1.71 2.88 -16.31
C VAL A 157 -3.07 3.32 -16.84
N THR A 158 -3.87 2.33 -17.24
CA THR A 158 -5.25 2.52 -17.69
C THR A 158 -6.15 1.58 -16.91
N ASN A 159 -7.23 2.11 -16.33
CA ASN A 159 -8.25 1.33 -15.64
C ASN A 159 -9.55 1.35 -16.45
N SER A 160 -10.22 0.21 -16.54
CA SER A 160 -11.54 0.10 -17.18
C SER A 160 -12.43 -0.89 -16.43
N MET A 161 -13.74 -0.73 -16.55
CA MET A 161 -14.74 -1.65 -16.02
C MET A 161 -15.48 -2.29 -17.18
N HIS A 162 -15.63 -3.61 -17.12
CA HIS A 162 -16.29 -4.40 -18.17
C HIS A 162 -17.54 -5.05 -17.59
N TRP A 163 -18.67 -4.80 -18.22
CA TRP A 163 -20.00 -5.23 -17.76
C TRP A 163 -20.51 -6.36 -18.64
N CYS A 164 -21.40 -7.19 -18.10
CA CYS A 164 -22.12 -8.19 -18.88
C CYS A 164 -23.31 -7.51 -19.58
N ASP A 165 -23.38 -7.60 -20.91
CA ASP A 165 -24.45 -6.95 -21.68
C ASP A 165 -25.85 -7.50 -21.33
N GLU A 166 -25.94 -8.79 -21.00
CA GLU A 166 -27.20 -9.46 -20.71
C GLU A 166 -27.71 -9.19 -19.28
N SER A 167 -26.83 -9.30 -18.28
CA SER A 167 -27.21 -9.16 -16.86
C SER A 167 -27.02 -7.74 -16.31
N GLY A 168 -26.27 -6.88 -17.01
CA GLY A 168 -25.85 -5.57 -16.50
C GLY A 168 -24.87 -5.64 -15.32
N GLU A 169 -24.46 -6.84 -14.90
CA GLU A 169 -23.57 -7.04 -13.77
C GLU A 169 -22.11 -6.79 -14.17
N LEU A 170 -21.30 -6.36 -13.20
CA LEU A 170 -19.88 -6.15 -13.43
C LEU A 170 -19.20 -7.50 -13.67
N LYS A 171 -18.59 -7.65 -14.86
CA LYS A 171 -17.86 -8.86 -15.23
C LYS A 171 -16.45 -8.87 -14.65
N TYR A 172 -15.74 -7.74 -14.81
CA TYR A 172 -14.43 -7.53 -14.17
C TYR A 172 -14.00 -6.06 -14.21
N HIS A 173 -13.18 -5.68 -13.22
CA HIS A 173 -12.28 -4.53 -13.33
C HIS A 173 -11.02 -4.95 -14.09
N GLN A 174 -10.56 -4.11 -15.01
CA GLN A 174 -9.31 -4.31 -15.74
C GLN A 174 -8.33 -3.19 -15.45
N ASN A 175 -7.13 -3.56 -15.03
CA ASN A 175 -5.99 -2.66 -14.83
C ASN A 175 -4.90 -3.04 -15.82
N LEU A 176 -4.55 -2.09 -16.69
CA LEU A 176 -3.49 -2.22 -17.68
C LEU A 176 -2.31 -1.35 -17.25
N GLN A 177 -1.10 -1.90 -17.26
CA GLN A 177 0.11 -1.18 -16.90
C GLN A 177 1.18 -1.41 -17.96
N LYS A 178 1.90 -0.34 -18.30
CA LYS A 178 3.09 -0.41 -19.13
C LYS A 178 4.17 0.46 -18.53
N PHE A 179 5.34 -0.12 -18.32
CA PHE A 179 6.47 0.57 -17.71
C PHE A 179 7.78 0.15 -18.40
N ALA A 180 8.80 0.98 -18.25
CA ALA A 180 10.15 0.69 -18.71
C ALA A 180 11.09 0.69 -17.51
N LEU A 181 12.01 -0.27 -17.49
CA LEU A 181 13.08 -0.38 -16.51
C LEU A 181 14.41 -0.16 -17.24
N PRO A 182 15.33 0.66 -16.70
CA PRO A 182 16.61 0.96 -17.32
C PRO A 182 17.66 -0.16 -17.10
N PHE A 183 17.21 -1.41 -17.08
CA PHE A 183 18.05 -2.58 -16.83
C PHE A 183 17.79 -3.66 -17.88
N ASP A 184 18.78 -4.53 -18.10
CA ASP A 184 18.63 -5.69 -18.96
C ASP A 184 17.51 -6.63 -18.47
N LEU A 185 17.13 -7.58 -19.33
CA LEU A 185 16.02 -8.48 -19.06
C LEU A 185 16.27 -9.38 -17.84
N GLU A 186 17.51 -9.83 -17.62
CA GLU A 186 17.87 -10.72 -16.51
C GLU A 186 17.78 -10.01 -15.17
N THR A 187 18.34 -8.81 -15.07
CA THR A 187 18.24 -7.96 -13.88
C THR A 187 16.78 -7.59 -13.62
N SER A 188 16.06 -7.15 -14.65
CA SER A 188 14.66 -6.74 -14.55
C SER A 188 13.75 -7.87 -14.11
N GLN A 189 13.90 -9.07 -14.69
CA GLN A 189 13.05 -10.22 -14.35
C GLN A 189 13.31 -10.69 -12.92
N GLN A 190 14.55 -10.67 -12.45
CA GLN A 190 14.87 -11.08 -11.09
C GLN A 190 14.28 -10.09 -10.07
N SER A 191 14.45 -8.79 -10.29
CA SER A 191 13.84 -7.74 -9.47
C SER A 191 12.31 -7.82 -9.45
N CYS A 192 11.68 -8.02 -10.60
CA CYS A 192 10.23 -8.20 -10.67
C CYS A 192 9.77 -9.46 -9.94
N TRP A 193 10.51 -10.57 -10.05
CA TRP A 193 10.17 -11.83 -9.39
C TRP A 193 10.29 -11.74 -7.87
N GLU A 194 11.29 -11.03 -7.36
CA GLU A 194 11.43 -10.78 -5.92
C GLU A 194 10.27 -9.96 -5.35
N ALA A 195 9.72 -9.03 -6.14
CA ALA A 195 8.57 -8.23 -5.74
C ALA A 195 7.30 -9.08 -5.53
N PHE A 196 7.13 -10.19 -6.28
CA PHE A 196 6.01 -11.13 -6.10
C PHE A 196 6.01 -11.86 -4.75
N GLN A 197 7.04 -11.69 -3.91
CA GLN A 197 7.06 -12.23 -2.55
C GLN A 197 6.21 -11.40 -1.57
N PHE A 198 5.87 -10.14 -1.90
CA PHE A 198 5.06 -9.25 -1.05
C PHE A 198 5.50 -9.23 0.43
N LYS A 199 6.80 -9.06 0.68
CA LYS A 199 7.40 -9.17 2.03
C LYS A 199 6.85 -8.16 3.04
N GLN A 200 6.16 -7.13 2.61
CA GLN A 200 5.47 -6.15 3.45
C GLN A 200 4.19 -6.71 4.09
N HIS A 201 3.54 -7.71 3.50
CA HIS A 201 2.27 -8.27 3.99
C HIS A 201 2.54 -9.41 4.98
N GLN A 202 2.58 -9.07 6.27
CA GLN A 202 2.94 -9.97 7.37
C GLN A 202 1.77 -10.40 8.26
N CYS A 203 0.60 -9.77 8.14
CA CYS A 203 -0.56 -10.12 8.95
C CYS A 203 -1.14 -11.47 8.47
N ASP A 204 -1.24 -12.45 9.37
CA ASP A 204 -1.67 -13.82 9.11
C ASP A 204 -1.01 -14.44 7.87
N ARG A 205 0.29 -14.12 7.69
CA ARG A 205 1.05 -14.58 6.54
C ARG A 205 1.34 -16.08 6.64
N GLY A 206 1.06 -16.80 5.57
CA GLY A 206 1.52 -18.17 5.36
C GLY A 206 2.23 -18.29 4.02
N ASP A 207 3.47 -18.82 4.03
CA ASP A 207 4.26 -19.12 2.84
C ASP A 207 4.21 -20.64 2.57
N TYR A 208 3.73 -21.02 1.39
CA TYR A 208 3.42 -22.41 1.07
C TYR A 208 4.49 -23.01 0.14
N ASN A 209 5.57 -23.48 0.76
CA ASN A 209 6.63 -24.18 0.06
C ASN A 209 6.15 -25.56 -0.42
N GLY A 210 6.58 -25.98 -1.62
CA GLY A 210 6.21 -27.28 -2.21
C GLY A 210 5.02 -27.25 -3.17
N ILE A 211 4.41 -26.08 -3.38
CA ILE A 211 3.40 -25.88 -4.43
C ILE A 211 4.12 -25.50 -5.74
N GLY A 212 4.14 -26.43 -6.71
CA GLY A 212 4.80 -26.21 -7.99
C GLY A 212 6.33 -26.19 -7.90
N ASP A 213 6.97 -25.55 -8.88
CA ASP A 213 8.43 -25.39 -8.89
C ASP A 213 8.84 -24.22 -7.99
N SER A 214 9.56 -24.50 -6.91
CA SER A 214 9.93 -23.52 -5.88
C SER A 214 10.79 -22.36 -6.39
N LYS A 215 11.48 -22.51 -7.53
CA LYS A 215 12.27 -21.42 -8.13
C LYS A 215 11.43 -20.42 -8.91
N ASN A 216 10.30 -20.88 -9.45
CA ASN A 216 9.49 -20.14 -10.41
C ASN A 216 8.01 -20.05 -10.02
N THR A 217 7.64 -20.53 -8.82
CA THR A 217 6.30 -20.49 -8.28
C THR A 217 6.34 -19.88 -6.87
N VAL A 218 5.44 -18.94 -6.61
CA VAL A 218 5.18 -18.38 -5.29
C VAL A 218 3.75 -18.70 -4.91
N ALA A 219 3.55 -19.28 -3.73
CA ALA A 219 2.23 -19.51 -3.16
C ALA A 219 2.20 -18.94 -1.75
N LEU A 220 1.28 -18.02 -1.51
CA LEU A 220 1.21 -17.29 -0.25
C LEU A 220 -0.23 -16.98 0.15
N LYS A 221 -0.39 -16.73 1.44
CA LYS A 221 -1.59 -16.20 2.07
C LYS A 221 -1.20 -15.03 2.94
N TYR A 222 -2.02 -14.00 2.97
CA TYR A 222 -1.94 -12.95 3.99
C TYR A 222 -3.30 -12.27 4.17
N ARG A 223 -3.44 -11.55 5.28
CA ARG A 223 -4.60 -10.73 5.58
C ARG A 223 -4.28 -9.26 5.32
N VAL A 224 -5.17 -8.59 4.62
CA VAL A 224 -5.12 -7.15 4.41
C VAL A 224 -6.16 -6.50 5.30
N ILE A 225 -5.72 -5.58 6.17
CA ILE A 225 -6.58 -4.81 7.07
C ILE A 225 -6.54 -3.35 6.66
N ARG A 226 -7.70 -2.69 6.55
CA ARG A 226 -7.80 -1.26 6.26
C ARG A 226 -8.83 -0.61 7.16
N THR A 227 -8.62 0.67 7.44
CA THR A 227 -9.63 1.53 8.07
C THR A 227 -10.30 2.35 6.98
N LEU A 228 -11.60 2.15 6.80
CA LEU A 228 -12.41 2.88 5.84
C LEU A 228 -12.55 4.35 6.25
N ALA A 229 -12.99 5.20 5.31
CA ALA A 229 -13.26 6.62 5.58
C ALA A 229 -14.31 6.83 6.68
N SER A 230 -15.21 5.86 6.88
CA SER A 230 -16.19 5.84 7.97
C SER A 230 -15.57 5.59 9.36
N GLY A 231 -14.27 5.28 9.44
CA GLY A 231 -13.59 4.85 10.66
C GLY A 231 -13.74 3.37 10.97
N SER A 232 -14.52 2.61 10.18
CA SER A 232 -14.67 1.17 10.35
C SER A 232 -13.42 0.43 9.87
N THR A 233 -12.93 -0.52 10.67
CA THR A 233 -11.86 -1.42 10.26
C THR A 233 -12.45 -2.62 9.55
N VAL A 234 -11.94 -2.89 8.34
CA VAL A 234 -12.32 -4.01 7.49
C VAL A 234 -11.11 -4.86 7.15
N SER A 235 -11.34 -6.12 6.82
CA SER A 235 -10.29 -7.04 6.41
C SER A 235 -10.73 -7.96 5.29
N VAL A 236 -9.73 -8.39 4.51
CA VAL A 236 -9.85 -9.47 3.54
C VAL A 236 -8.68 -10.44 3.70
N VAL A 237 -8.88 -11.70 3.33
CA VAL A 237 -7.82 -12.71 3.24
C VAL A 237 -7.50 -12.94 1.77
N GLU A 238 -6.24 -12.75 1.39
CA GLU A 238 -5.76 -13.04 0.05
C GLU A 238 -5.00 -14.36 0.03
N ARG A 239 -5.31 -15.19 -0.96
CA ARG A 239 -4.59 -16.41 -1.30
C ARG A 239 -4.12 -16.28 -2.72
N ARG A 240 -2.81 -16.35 -2.94
CA ARG A 240 -2.21 -16.07 -4.23
C ARG A 240 -1.29 -17.19 -4.64
N VAL A 241 -1.34 -17.52 -5.93
CA VAL A 241 -0.30 -18.28 -6.60
C VAL A 241 0.17 -17.49 -7.82
N ALA A 242 1.47 -17.27 -7.91
CA ALA A 242 2.15 -16.68 -9.05
C ALA A 242 3.15 -17.67 -9.63
N ARG A 243 3.30 -17.67 -10.96
CA ARG A 243 4.31 -18.46 -11.65
C ARG A 243 4.96 -17.63 -12.76
N ARG A 244 6.28 -17.70 -12.87
CA ARG A 244 7.02 -17.17 -14.03
C ARG A 244 7.43 -18.27 -15.00
N PHE A 245 7.50 -17.92 -16.27
CA PHE A 245 7.95 -18.74 -17.38
C PHE A 245 9.03 -17.94 -18.10
N ILE A 246 10.24 -18.48 -18.16
CA ILE A 246 11.38 -17.82 -18.79
C ILE A 246 11.51 -18.42 -20.18
N GLU A 247 11.23 -17.60 -21.19
CA GLU A 247 11.35 -17.93 -22.61
C GLU A 247 12.59 -17.23 -23.20
N GLN A 248 12.89 -17.46 -24.47
CA GLN A 248 14.13 -16.97 -25.08
C GLN A 248 14.18 -15.44 -25.20
N ASP A 249 13.05 -14.81 -25.52
CA ASP A 249 12.92 -13.37 -25.81
C ASP A 249 12.07 -12.62 -24.76
N ARG A 250 11.45 -13.36 -23.84
CA ARG A 250 10.53 -12.79 -22.86
C ARG A 250 10.47 -13.59 -21.56
N VAL A 251 10.05 -12.92 -20.50
CA VAL A 251 9.66 -13.57 -19.24
C VAL A 251 8.19 -13.32 -18.99
N VAL A 252 7.40 -14.38 -18.95
CA VAL A 252 5.96 -14.32 -18.70
C VAL A 252 5.69 -14.58 -17.23
N GLY A 253 4.91 -13.70 -16.58
CA GLY A 253 4.41 -13.88 -15.23
C GLY A 253 2.89 -14.04 -15.25
N ILE A 254 2.37 -15.03 -14.56
CA ILE A 254 0.92 -15.22 -14.42
C ILE A 254 0.62 -15.49 -12.96
N TRP A 255 -0.41 -14.83 -12.44
CA TRP A 255 -0.88 -15.08 -11.08
C TRP A 255 -2.40 -15.18 -11.01
N LYS A 256 -2.82 -15.93 -9.99
CA LYS A 256 -4.21 -16.08 -9.57
C LYS A 256 -4.28 -15.66 -8.11
N THR A 257 -5.19 -14.75 -7.80
CA THR A 257 -5.49 -14.36 -6.42
C THR A 257 -6.96 -14.62 -6.14
N TYR A 258 -7.24 -15.24 -4.99
CA TYR A 258 -8.56 -15.33 -4.42
C TYR A 258 -8.61 -14.46 -3.16
N THR A 259 -9.52 -13.49 -3.15
CA THR A 259 -9.67 -12.53 -2.06
C THR A 259 -11.02 -12.79 -1.39
N GLU A 260 -11.00 -13.08 -0.10
CA GLU A 260 -12.19 -13.39 0.70
C GLU A 260 -12.48 -12.25 1.67
N GLY A 261 -13.71 -11.72 1.62
CA GLY A 261 -14.15 -10.64 2.49
C GLY A 261 -14.53 -11.10 3.89
N GLU A 262 -14.23 -10.25 4.88
CA GLU A 262 -14.60 -10.48 6.27
C GLU A 262 -15.39 -9.31 6.87
N GLY A 263 -15.96 -9.54 8.05
CA GLY A 263 -16.78 -8.53 8.72
C GLY A 263 -17.94 -8.08 7.84
N ILE A 264 -17.97 -6.81 7.46
CA ILE A 264 -19.00 -6.25 6.57
C ILE A 264 -18.92 -6.80 5.14
N PHE A 265 -17.76 -7.35 4.73
CA PHE A 265 -17.57 -7.99 3.43
C PHE A 265 -17.78 -9.51 3.49
N ARG A 266 -18.22 -10.06 4.63
CA ARG A 266 -18.44 -11.51 4.76
C ARG A 266 -19.43 -11.99 3.70
N GLY A 267 -19.04 -13.04 2.99
CA GLY A 267 -19.81 -13.62 1.87
C GLY A 267 -19.47 -13.01 0.51
N MET A 268 -18.74 -11.90 0.46
CA MET A 268 -18.16 -11.35 -0.77
C MET A 268 -16.78 -11.96 -1.01
N HIS A 269 -16.45 -12.17 -2.26
CA HIS A 269 -15.10 -12.56 -2.66
C HIS A 269 -14.74 -12.00 -4.02
N SER A 270 -13.48 -12.13 -4.40
CA SER A 270 -12.98 -11.71 -5.70
C SER A 270 -12.01 -12.73 -6.26
N ASN A 271 -12.16 -13.00 -7.55
CA ASN A 271 -11.22 -13.80 -8.32
C ASN A 271 -10.40 -12.86 -9.20
N GLN A 272 -9.09 -12.82 -8.98
CA GLN A 272 -8.17 -12.03 -9.79
C GLN A 272 -7.29 -12.95 -10.62
N THR A 273 -7.08 -12.55 -11.87
CA THR A 273 -6.02 -13.10 -12.72
C THR A 273 -5.17 -11.95 -13.22
N GLY A 274 -3.86 -12.08 -13.09
CA GLY A 274 -2.92 -11.16 -13.70
C GLY A 274 -1.99 -11.88 -14.65
N TRP A 275 -1.64 -11.16 -15.69
CA TRP A 275 -0.71 -11.54 -16.74
C TRP A 275 0.31 -10.43 -16.87
N SER A 276 1.57 -10.79 -16.99
CA SER A 276 2.64 -9.88 -17.31
C SER A 276 3.59 -10.53 -18.28
N TRP A 277 4.26 -9.71 -19.07
CA TRP A 277 5.51 -10.12 -19.69
C TRP A 277 6.56 -9.02 -19.57
N LEU A 278 7.81 -9.44 -19.58
CA LEU A 278 8.98 -8.58 -19.66
C LEU A 278 9.70 -8.91 -20.95
N ARG A 279 10.06 -7.89 -21.72
CA ARG A 279 10.83 -8.03 -22.96
C ARG A 279 11.92 -6.98 -23.00
N GLN A 280 13.04 -7.31 -23.63
CA GLN A 280 14.07 -6.33 -23.89
C GLN A 280 13.55 -5.26 -24.86
N LEU A 281 13.87 -4.00 -24.62
CA LEU A 281 13.56 -2.93 -25.54
C LEU A 281 14.40 -3.09 -26.83
N PRO A 282 13.83 -2.82 -28.03
CA PRO A 282 14.54 -3.03 -29.29
C PRO A 282 15.82 -2.21 -29.43
N ASP A 283 15.91 -1.06 -28.76
CA ASP A 283 17.08 -0.19 -28.75
C ASP A 283 18.14 -0.62 -27.72
N GLY A 284 17.89 -1.69 -26.96
CA GLY A 284 18.78 -2.18 -25.91
C GLY A 284 18.84 -1.29 -24.67
N SER A 285 18.03 -0.23 -24.58
CA SER A 285 18.07 0.75 -23.49
C SER A 285 17.56 0.22 -22.14
N GLY A 286 16.91 -0.95 -22.16
CA GLY A 286 16.40 -1.59 -20.96
C GLY A 286 15.33 -2.64 -21.25
N THR A 287 14.38 -2.76 -20.34
CA THR A 287 13.30 -3.76 -20.39
C THR A 287 11.95 -3.07 -20.33
N VAL A 288 11.01 -3.48 -21.20
CA VAL A 288 9.61 -3.08 -21.11
C VAL A 288 8.82 -4.14 -20.38
N GLY A 289 8.01 -3.69 -19.42
CA GLY A 289 7.04 -4.51 -18.73
C GLY A 289 5.63 -4.12 -19.11
N GLU A 290 4.82 -5.10 -19.46
CA GLU A 290 3.40 -4.91 -19.77
C GLU A 290 2.60 -5.88 -18.91
N VAL A 291 1.58 -5.34 -18.24
CA VAL A 291 0.77 -6.04 -17.25
C VAL A 291 -0.72 -5.84 -17.54
N CYS A 292 -1.48 -6.91 -17.50
CA CYS A 292 -2.94 -6.88 -17.47
C CYS A 292 -3.42 -7.61 -16.21
N ILE A 293 -4.29 -6.98 -15.44
CA ILE A 293 -4.96 -7.59 -14.30
C ILE A 293 -6.46 -7.51 -14.53
N ARG A 294 -7.16 -8.63 -14.37
CA ARG A 294 -8.61 -8.70 -14.35
C ARG A 294 -9.08 -9.21 -13.01
N GLN A 295 -9.94 -8.45 -12.36
CA GLN A 295 -10.48 -8.75 -11.04
C GLN A 295 -12.01 -8.87 -11.14
N CYS A 296 -12.51 -10.08 -10.92
CA CYS A 296 -13.92 -10.46 -10.99
C CYS A 296 -14.49 -10.54 -9.56
N PRO A 297 -15.18 -9.51 -9.08
CA PRO A 297 -15.86 -9.58 -7.81
C PRO A 297 -17.08 -10.52 -7.90
N VAL A 298 -17.38 -11.21 -6.81
CA VAL A 298 -18.54 -12.09 -6.67
C VAL A 298 -19.25 -11.71 -5.38
N LEU A 299 -20.51 -11.35 -5.52
CA LEU A 299 -21.34 -10.80 -4.45
C LEU A 299 -22.48 -11.77 -4.16
N PHE A 300 -22.75 -12.03 -2.88
CA PHE A 300 -23.84 -12.90 -2.46
C PHE A 300 -24.68 -12.22 -1.38
N ASN A 301 -25.93 -11.88 -1.74
CA ASN A 301 -26.95 -11.41 -0.78
C ASN A 301 -26.51 -10.18 0.06
N THR A 302 -25.86 -9.22 -0.58
CA THR A 302 -25.24 -8.05 0.06
C THR A 302 -26.00 -6.76 -0.18
N SER A 303 -25.90 -5.81 0.76
CA SER A 303 -26.49 -4.48 0.56
C SER A 303 -25.72 -3.71 -0.52
N PRO A 304 -26.37 -2.77 -1.25
CA PRO A 304 -25.69 -1.92 -2.23
C PRO A 304 -24.52 -1.12 -1.62
N SER A 305 -24.69 -0.60 -0.41
CA SER A 305 -23.63 0.17 0.28
C SER A 305 -22.39 -0.68 0.58
N ALA A 306 -22.56 -1.92 1.01
CA ALA A 306 -21.43 -2.81 1.32
C ALA A 306 -20.72 -3.26 0.03
N THR A 307 -21.49 -3.42 -1.05
CA THR A 307 -20.98 -3.72 -2.39
C THR A 307 -20.08 -2.59 -2.92
N ASP A 308 -20.54 -1.35 -2.85
CA ASP A 308 -19.75 -0.19 -3.29
C ASP A 308 -18.49 0.02 -2.44
N GLU A 309 -18.54 -0.29 -1.14
CA GLU A 309 -17.36 -0.30 -0.29
C GLU A 309 -16.39 -1.40 -0.68
N PHE A 310 -16.87 -2.60 -1.00
CA PHE A 310 -16.03 -3.70 -1.42
C PHE A 310 -15.35 -3.42 -2.76
N TYR A 311 -16.06 -2.88 -3.75
CA TYR A 311 -15.46 -2.47 -5.02
C TYR A 311 -14.36 -1.42 -4.85
N ARG A 312 -14.62 -0.39 -4.02
CA ARG A 312 -13.60 0.62 -3.71
C ARG A 312 -12.41 0.02 -2.97
N PHE A 313 -12.65 -0.94 -2.08
CA PHE A 313 -11.59 -1.66 -1.38
C PHE A 313 -10.72 -2.44 -2.36
N LEU A 314 -11.32 -3.23 -3.25
CA LEU A 314 -10.62 -4.03 -4.25
C LEU A 314 -9.81 -3.15 -5.22
N GLN A 315 -10.37 -2.02 -5.65
CA GLN A 315 -9.67 -1.07 -6.50
C GLN A 315 -8.47 -0.42 -5.80
N ALA A 316 -8.63 -0.02 -4.52
CA ALA A 316 -7.53 0.49 -3.73
C ALA A 316 -6.41 -0.54 -3.55
N LEU A 317 -6.77 -1.81 -3.36
CA LEU A 317 -5.82 -2.91 -3.27
C LEU A 317 -4.98 -3.05 -4.56
N LEU A 318 -5.61 -3.01 -5.73
CA LEU A 318 -4.90 -3.04 -7.03
C LEU A 318 -3.93 -1.87 -7.21
N ASP A 319 -4.35 -0.67 -6.83
CA ASP A 319 -3.51 0.53 -6.95
C ASP A 319 -2.31 0.44 -5.99
N GLU A 320 -2.51 -0.03 -4.76
CA GLU A 320 -1.45 -0.23 -3.77
C GLU A 320 -0.45 -1.31 -4.22
N GLU A 321 -0.93 -2.47 -4.70
CA GLU A 321 -0.07 -3.55 -5.21
C GLU A 321 0.89 -3.04 -6.30
N LYS A 322 0.42 -2.17 -7.20
CA LYS A 322 1.28 -1.54 -8.21
C LYS A 322 2.42 -0.74 -7.59
N TYR A 323 2.13 0.16 -6.65
CA TYR A 323 3.15 1.00 -6.01
C TYR A 323 4.12 0.17 -5.18
N GLU A 324 3.62 -0.87 -4.52
CA GLU A 324 4.44 -1.83 -3.77
C GLU A 324 5.38 -2.60 -4.71
N MET A 325 4.87 -3.09 -5.84
CA MET A 325 5.67 -3.82 -6.83
C MET A 325 6.76 -2.91 -7.43
N LEU A 326 6.42 -1.71 -7.89
CA LEU A 326 7.40 -0.76 -8.45
C LEU A 326 8.42 -0.31 -7.40
N GLY A 327 7.98 -0.08 -6.16
CA GLY A 327 8.88 0.25 -5.05
C GLY A 327 9.82 -0.90 -4.70
N ALA A 328 9.33 -2.14 -4.68
CA ALA A 328 10.14 -3.34 -4.44
C ALA A 328 11.17 -3.54 -5.56
N ILE A 329 10.76 -3.39 -6.82
CA ILE A 329 11.66 -3.45 -7.98
C ILE A 329 12.77 -2.41 -7.81
N SER A 330 12.44 -1.14 -7.57
CA SER A 330 13.43 -0.07 -7.40
C SER A 330 14.40 -0.31 -6.25
N ASN A 331 13.99 -1.02 -5.19
CA ASN A 331 14.85 -1.31 -4.04
C ASN A 331 15.70 -2.58 -4.23
N SER A 332 15.26 -3.50 -5.09
CA SER A 332 15.96 -4.77 -5.38
C SER A 332 17.09 -4.63 -6.40
N VAL A 333 17.07 -3.56 -7.20
CA VAL A 333 18.11 -3.31 -8.19
C VAL A 333 19.43 -2.94 -7.48
N PRO A 334 20.59 -3.51 -7.89
CA PRO A 334 21.89 -3.12 -7.37
C PRO A 334 22.11 -1.61 -7.51
N LYS A 335 22.53 -0.93 -6.43
CA LYS A 335 22.91 0.50 -6.45
C LYS A 335 24.18 0.79 -7.28
N SER A 336 24.71 -0.18 -8.01
CA SER A 336 25.99 -0.12 -8.71
C SER A 336 25.84 0.20 -10.20
N TYR A 337 25.11 1.25 -10.55
CA TYR A 337 25.25 1.94 -11.84
C TYR A 337 24.96 3.43 -11.61
N GLY A 338 25.90 4.09 -10.94
CA GLY A 338 25.77 5.49 -10.53
C GLY A 338 27.12 6.14 -10.31
N THR A 339 28.03 5.98 -11.28
CA THR A 339 29.13 6.91 -11.54
C THR A 339 29.70 6.59 -12.92
N VAL A 340 29.25 7.34 -13.91
CA VAL A 340 30.10 7.85 -15.00
C VAL A 340 29.88 9.34 -15.04
#